data_AF-A0A962CJH4-F1
#
_entry.id   AF-A0A962CJH4-F1
#
_cell.length_a   1.000
_cell.length_b   1.000
_cell.length_c   1.000
_cell.angle_alpha   90.00
_cell.angle_beta   90.00
_cell.angle_gamma   90.00
#
_symmetry.space_group_name_H-M   'P 1'
#
loop_
_entity.id
_entity.type
_entity.pdbx_description
1 polymer ?
#
loop_
_entity_poly.entity_id
_entity_poly.type
_entity_poly.pdbx_seq_one_letter_code
_entity_poly.pdbx_strand_id
1 'polypeptide(L)'
;MHEDVIAALPPLPQPPLPPVPSMRPPRQPQAIEYPFLFDGSAAEYFRIWIVNLALSILSLGVFSAWAKVRSERYFYGNTRLAGVPFEYLARPLPILKGRIIAVTLFAAYVIAGQYSVGLQLGLALLIAVLTPWLIVRGAAFRARYSSWRGLNFRFVADYGEAYIRFLVLGIPLILTLGILYPWVKGKQKEFIVENHRFGGSWFR
;
A
#
# COMPACT_ATOMS: atom_id res chain seq x y z
N MET A 1 77.72 -47.94 18.75
CA MET A 1 76.36 -47.53 18.38
C MET A 1 75.45 -47.97 19.52
N HIS A 2 75.25 -47.10 20.51
CA HIS A 2 74.32 -47.31 21.62
C HIS A 2 73.49 -46.03 21.73
N GLU A 3 72.21 -46.16 21.39
CA GLU A 3 71.15 -45.17 21.61
C GLU A 3 70.82 -45.11 23.10
N ASP A 4 71.13 -44.00 23.75
CA ASP A 4 70.52 -43.67 25.06
C ASP A 4 69.23 -42.89 24.80
N VAL A 5 68.12 -43.62 24.97
CA VAL A 5 66.74 -43.16 24.88
C VAL A 5 66.44 -42.22 26.05
N ILE A 6 66.41 -40.90 25.79
CA ILE A 6 65.76 -39.97 26.73
C ILE A 6 64.25 -40.12 26.53
N ALA A 7 63.61 -40.89 27.41
CA ALA A 7 62.17 -41.05 27.45
C ALA A 7 61.49 -39.68 27.65
N ALA A 8 60.69 -39.25 26.67
CA ALA A 8 59.88 -38.05 26.78
C ALA A 8 58.86 -38.21 27.92
N LEU A 9 58.88 -37.27 28.88
CA LEU A 9 57.88 -37.21 29.95
C LEU A 9 56.47 -37.09 29.32
N PRO A 10 55.47 -37.83 29.84
CA PRO A 10 54.10 -37.72 29.35
C PRO A 10 53.56 -36.31 29.60
N PRO A 11 52.74 -35.75 28.68
CA PRO A 11 52.15 -34.44 28.87
C PRO A 11 51.26 -34.41 30.12
N LEU A 12 51.35 -33.33 30.90
CA LEU A 12 50.52 -33.13 32.08
C LEU A 12 49.01 -33.16 31.70
N PRO A 13 48.14 -33.73 32.55
CA PRO A 13 46.70 -33.70 32.31
C PRO A 13 46.22 -32.26 32.18
N GLN A 14 45.58 -31.91 31.06
CA GLN A 14 44.97 -30.59 30.92
C GLN A 14 43.73 -30.50 31.83
N PRO A 15 43.56 -29.41 32.60
CA PRO A 15 42.34 -29.22 33.37
C PRO A 15 41.12 -29.17 32.44
N PRO A 16 39.96 -29.71 32.86
CA PRO A 16 38.77 -29.71 32.03
C PRO A 16 38.40 -28.28 31.66
N LEU A 17 38.20 -28.04 30.37
CA LEU A 17 37.76 -26.75 29.86
C LEU A 17 36.46 -26.33 30.58
N PRO A 18 36.33 -25.06 31.00
CA PRO A 18 35.09 -24.60 31.59
C PRO A 18 33.94 -24.81 30.60
N PRO A 19 32.74 -25.19 31.08
CA PRO A 19 31.60 -25.40 30.20
C PRO A 19 31.32 -24.10 29.43
N VAL A 20 31.33 -24.19 28.09
CA VAL A 20 30.94 -23.08 27.22
C VAL A 20 29.51 -22.68 27.62
N PRO A 21 29.26 -21.41 27.97
CA PRO A 21 27.90 -20.97 28.27
C PRO A 21 27.00 -21.34 27.10
N SER A 22 25.97 -22.13 27.36
CA SER A 22 24.97 -22.45 26.35
C SER A 22 24.37 -21.12 25.88
N MET A 23 24.76 -20.66 24.69
CA MET A 23 24.14 -19.51 24.06
C MET A 23 22.68 -19.90 23.84
N ARG A 24 21.80 -19.43 24.72
CA ARG A 24 20.36 -19.56 24.49
C ARG A 24 20.10 -18.95 23.12
N PRO A 25 19.39 -19.65 22.21
CA PRO A 25 19.03 -19.06 20.94
C PRO A 25 18.38 -17.70 21.22
N PRO A 26 18.71 -16.65 20.46
CA PRO A 26 18.12 -15.33 20.67
C PRO A 26 16.61 -15.50 20.74
N ARG A 27 15.99 -15.03 21.82
CA ARG A 27 14.52 -15.05 21.98
C ARG A 27 13.94 -14.43 20.72
N GLN A 28 13.27 -15.23 19.90
CA GLN A 28 12.53 -14.69 18.77
C GLN A 28 11.56 -13.66 19.35
N PRO A 29 11.51 -12.42 18.83
CA PRO A 29 10.58 -11.42 19.29
C PRO A 29 9.18 -12.04 19.25
N GLN A 30 8.53 -12.19 20.41
CA GLN A 30 7.16 -12.64 20.43
C GLN A 30 6.35 -11.60 19.66
N ALA A 31 5.67 -12.01 18.58
CA ALA A 31 4.78 -11.14 17.85
C ALA A 31 3.64 -10.76 18.78
N ILE A 32 3.68 -9.53 19.30
CA ILE A 32 2.56 -8.98 20.08
C ILE A 32 1.50 -8.56 19.07
N GLU A 33 0.41 -9.30 19.03
CA GLU A 33 -0.74 -8.95 18.21
C GLU A 33 -1.50 -7.80 18.88
N TYR A 34 -1.66 -6.68 18.16
CA TYR A 34 -2.49 -5.57 18.59
C TYR A 34 -3.77 -5.56 17.77
N PRO A 35 -4.97 -5.57 18.39
CA PRO A 35 -6.21 -5.46 17.65
C PRO A 35 -6.36 -4.06 17.05
N PHE A 36 -6.99 -4.00 15.87
CA PHE A 36 -7.51 -2.75 15.34
C PHE A 36 -8.83 -2.41 16.03
N LEU A 37 -8.90 -1.20 16.58
CA LEU A 37 -10.11 -0.68 17.22
C LEU A 37 -10.65 0.48 16.39
N PHE A 38 -11.98 0.56 16.25
CA PHE A 38 -12.64 1.67 15.58
C PHE A 38 -13.70 2.27 16.50
N ASP A 39 -13.46 3.49 16.95
CA ASP A 39 -14.30 4.18 17.94
C ASP A 39 -15.22 5.24 17.29
N GLY A 40 -15.46 5.14 15.98
CA GLY A 40 -16.27 6.11 15.24
C GLY A 40 -17.78 5.91 15.40
N SER A 41 -18.53 7.01 15.47
CA SER A 41 -19.99 7.02 15.52
C SER A 41 -20.62 7.23 14.15
N ALA A 42 -21.57 6.35 13.80
CA ALA A 42 -22.33 6.47 12.55
C ALA A 42 -23.10 7.79 12.45
N ALA A 43 -23.71 8.27 13.55
CA ALA A 43 -24.48 9.51 13.56
C ALA A 43 -23.59 10.75 13.38
N GLU A 44 -22.39 10.73 13.98
CA GLU A 44 -21.40 11.79 13.81
C GLU A 44 -20.88 11.84 12.36
N TYR A 45 -20.50 10.68 11.80
CA TYR A 45 -20.09 10.58 10.41
C TYR A 45 -21.20 11.01 9.45
N PHE A 46 -22.46 10.62 9.70
CA PHE A 46 -23.59 11.00 8.87
C PHE A 46 -23.78 12.52 8.80
N ARG A 47 -23.65 13.22 9.93
CA ARG A 47 -23.69 14.69 9.98
C ARG A 47 -22.59 15.32 9.13
N ILE A 48 -21.37 14.79 9.18
CA ILE A 48 -20.26 15.26 8.35
C ILE A 48 -20.56 14.99 6.87
N TRP A 49 -21.03 13.79 6.55
CA TRP A 49 -21.28 13.34 5.19
C TRP A 49 -22.39 14.14 4.52
N ILE A 50 -23.52 14.38 5.18
CA ILE A 50 -24.66 15.08 4.57
C ILE A 50 -24.32 16.54 4.23
N VAL A 51 -23.61 17.24 5.14
CA VAL A 51 -23.16 18.62 4.90
C VAL A 51 -22.15 18.64 3.74
N ASN A 52 -21.21 17.71 3.74
CA ASN A 52 -20.22 17.60 2.66
C ASN A 52 -20.87 17.25 1.31
N LEU A 53 -21.92 16.43 1.30
CA LEU A 53 -22.67 16.08 0.11
C LEU A 53 -23.39 17.32 -0.44
N ALA A 54 -24.11 18.04 0.40
CA ALA A 54 -24.80 19.28 0.02
C ALA A 54 -23.83 20.31 -0.58
N LEU A 55 -22.69 20.55 0.08
CA LEU A 55 -21.65 21.44 -0.43
C LEU A 55 -21.02 20.94 -1.75
N SER A 56 -20.86 19.62 -1.90
CA SER A 56 -20.36 19.03 -3.14
C SER A 56 -21.32 19.25 -4.29
N ILE A 57 -22.63 19.08 -4.09
CA ILE A 57 -23.65 19.34 -5.12
C ILE A 57 -23.70 20.83 -5.47
N LEU A 58 -23.77 21.70 -4.45
CA LEU A 58 -23.86 23.15 -4.64
C LEU A 58 -22.65 23.74 -5.38
N SER A 59 -21.48 23.12 -5.22
CA SER A 59 -20.24 23.51 -5.91
C SER A 59 -19.97 22.74 -7.20
N LEU A 60 -20.97 22.04 -7.77
CA LEU A 60 -20.83 21.22 -8.98
C LEU A 60 -19.69 20.20 -8.90
N GLY A 61 -19.47 19.64 -7.72
CA GLY A 61 -18.46 18.64 -7.44
C GLY A 61 -17.09 19.19 -7.05
N VAL A 62 -16.85 20.51 -7.07
CA VAL A 62 -15.53 21.08 -6.69
C VAL A 62 -15.21 20.79 -5.22
N PHE A 63 -16.17 21.06 -4.31
CA PHE A 63 -15.98 20.85 -2.87
C PHE A 63 -15.74 19.38 -2.49
N SER A 64 -16.05 18.44 -3.38
CA SER A 64 -15.84 17.01 -3.13
C SER A 64 -14.40 16.67 -2.74
N ALA A 65 -13.40 17.49 -3.12
CA ALA A 65 -11.99 17.27 -2.77
C ALA A 65 -11.75 17.50 -1.26
N TRP A 66 -12.37 18.53 -0.69
CA TRP A 66 -12.36 18.81 0.73
C TRP A 66 -13.20 17.80 1.51
N ALA A 67 -14.38 17.45 0.97
CA ALA A 67 -15.22 16.40 1.53
C ALA A 67 -14.45 15.09 1.72
N LYS A 68 -13.72 14.65 0.69
CA LYS A 68 -12.89 13.44 0.75
C LYS A 68 -11.85 13.50 1.86
N VAL A 69 -11.09 14.60 1.97
CA VAL A 69 -10.07 14.74 3.03
C VAL A 69 -10.70 14.73 4.42
N ARG A 70 -11.85 15.38 4.61
CA ARG A 70 -12.56 15.39 5.90
C ARG A 70 -13.06 14.00 6.28
N SER A 71 -13.62 13.25 5.33
CA SER A 71 -14.04 11.85 5.56
C SER A 71 -12.85 10.96 5.92
N GLU A 72 -11.75 11.03 5.19
CA GLU A 72 -10.54 10.23 5.48
C GLU A 72 -9.96 10.56 6.87
N ARG A 73 -9.90 11.84 7.26
CA ARG A 73 -9.47 12.24 8.60
C ARG A 73 -10.38 11.71 9.70
N TYR A 74 -11.69 11.63 9.45
CA TYR A 74 -12.63 11.02 10.38
C TYR A 74 -12.33 9.54 10.59
N PHE A 75 -12.17 8.76 9.51
CA PHE A 75 -11.89 7.33 9.64
C PHE A 75 -10.52 7.09 10.29
N TYR A 76 -9.47 7.80 9.84
CA TYR A 76 -8.12 7.63 10.39
C TYR A 76 -8.06 7.99 11.88
N GLY A 77 -8.66 9.12 12.26
CA GLY A 77 -8.66 9.57 13.66
C GLY A 77 -9.46 8.66 14.60
N ASN A 78 -10.43 7.91 14.08
CA ASN A 78 -11.23 6.96 14.84
C ASN A 78 -10.73 5.50 14.73
N THR A 79 -9.78 5.20 13.86
CA THR A 79 -9.11 3.90 13.81
C THR A 79 -7.85 3.95 14.66
N ARG A 80 -7.74 3.05 15.64
CA ARG A 80 -6.59 2.92 16.54
C ARG A 80 -5.90 1.57 16.36
N LEU A 81 -4.58 1.60 16.48
CA LEU A 81 -3.73 0.44 16.62
C LEU A 81 -2.83 0.67 17.83
N ALA A 82 -2.77 -0.30 18.75
CA ALA A 82 -2.04 -0.19 20.02
C ALA A 82 -2.34 1.12 20.79
N GLY A 83 -3.62 1.54 20.81
CA GLY A 83 -4.10 2.75 21.48
C GLY A 83 -3.84 4.08 20.76
N VAL A 84 -3.03 4.09 19.70
CA VAL A 84 -2.70 5.32 18.94
C VAL A 84 -3.54 5.39 17.65
N PRO A 85 -4.21 6.53 17.36
CA PRO A 85 -4.98 6.70 16.14
C PRO A 85 -4.07 6.83 14.91
N PHE A 86 -4.63 6.55 13.74
CA PHE A 86 -3.99 6.89 12.47
C PHE A 86 -4.21 8.38 12.14
N GLU A 87 -3.37 8.92 11.27
CA GLU A 87 -3.44 10.31 10.83
C GLU A 87 -3.47 10.41 9.31
N TYR A 88 -4.37 11.25 8.79
CA TYR A 88 -4.46 11.55 7.36
C TYR A 88 -4.03 12.99 7.06
N LEU A 89 -2.84 13.13 6.49
CA LEU A 89 -2.13 14.39 6.32
C LEU A 89 -2.39 15.06 4.96
N ALA A 90 -3.29 14.51 4.14
CA ALA A 90 -3.48 15.01 2.78
C ALA A 90 -4.08 16.42 2.74
N ARG A 91 -3.68 17.17 1.71
CA ARG A 91 -4.31 18.43 1.31
C ARG A 91 -5.32 18.16 0.18
N PRO A 92 -6.42 18.93 0.09
CA PRO A 92 -7.47 18.70 -0.91
C PRO A 92 -7.05 19.09 -2.34
N LEU A 93 -6.19 20.09 -2.52
CA LEU A 93 -5.83 20.61 -3.86
C LEU A 93 -5.23 19.56 -4.82
N PRO A 94 -4.28 18.68 -4.41
CA PRO A 94 -3.83 17.59 -5.27
C PRO A 94 -4.96 16.64 -5.73
N ILE A 95 -5.94 16.38 -4.86
CA ILE A 95 -7.09 15.53 -5.20
C ILE A 95 -7.98 16.22 -6.24
N LEU A 96 -8.20 17.53 -6.08
CA LEU A 96 -8.95 18.33 -7.05
C LEU A 96 -8.29 18.33 -8.42
N LYS A 97 -6.95 18.54 -8.49
CA LYS A 97 -6.19 18.48 -9.75
C LYS A 97 -6.38 17.14 -10.48
N GLY A 98 -6.29 16.03 -9.74
CA GLY A 98 -6.53 14.70 -10.31
C GLY A 98 -7.96 14.53 -10.83
N ARG A 99 -8.97 15.08 -10.14
CA ARG A 99 -10.36 15.05 -10.60
C ARG A 99 -10.60 15.90 -11.84
N ILE A 100 -10.00 17.09 -11.93
CA ILE A 100 -10.08 17.92 -13.13
C ILE A 100 -9.53 17.15 -14.34
N ILE A 101 -8.35 16.53 -14.20
CA ILE A 101 -7.77 15.69 -15.28
C ILE A 101 -8.73 14.55 -15.65
N ALA A 102 -9.30 13.85 -14.67
CA ALA A 102 -10.24 12.76 -14.92
C ALA A 102 -11.51 13.23 -15.64
N VAL A 103 -12.10 14.36 -15.22
CA VAL A 103 -13.28 14.95 -15.87
C VAL A 103 -12.96 15.39 -17.29
N THR A 104 -11.80 16.01 -17.53
CA THR A 104 -11.35 16.41 -18.87
C THR A 104 -11.18 15.19 -19.78
N LEU A 105 -10.52 14.13 -19.31
CA LEU A 105 -10.35 12.89 -20.09
C LEU A 105 -11.70 12.22 -20.38
N PHE A 106 -12.61 12.20 -19.41
CA PHE A 106 -13.94 11.64 -19.59
C PHE A 106 -14.78 12.45 -20.59
N ALA A 107 -14.77 13.78 -20.48
CA ALA A 107 -15.44 14.65 -21.43
C ALA A 107 -14.88 14.46 -22.85
N ALA A 108 -13.55 14.41 -22.99
CA ALA A 108 -12.91 14.12 -24.27
C ALA A 108 -13.34 12.76 -24.84
N TYR A 109 -13.49 11.72 -24.00
CA TYR A 109 -13.97 10.40 -24.41
C TYR A 109 -15.41 10.43 -24.93
N VAL A 110 -16.32 11.11 -24.22
CA VAL A 110 -17.72 11.25 -24.64
C VAL A 110 -17.82 12.03 -25.94
N ILE A 111 -17.08 13.14 -26.05
CA ILE A 111 -17.03 13.99 -27.24
C ILE A 111 -16.45 13.21 -28.43
N ALA A 112 -15.35 12.47 -28.23
CA ALA A 112 -14.75 11.63 -29.27
C ALA A 112 -15.74 10.64 -29.90
N GLY A 113 -16.62 10.05 -29.07
CA GLY A 113 -17.69 9.15 -29.53
C GLY A 113 -18.74 9.81 -30.43
N GLN A 114 -18.88 11.13 -30.37
CA GLN A 114 -19.77 11.87 -31.27
C GLN A 114 -19.15 12.10 -32.66
N TYR A 115 -17.81 12.03 -32.79
CA TYR A 115 -17.10 12.29 -34.05
C TYR A 115 -16.75 11.00 -34.80
N SER A 116 -16.14 10.03 -34.12
CA SER A 116 -15.85 8.72 -34.73
C SER A 116 -15.59 7.65 -33.68
N VAL A 117 -16.03 6.43 -33.98
CA VAL A 117 -15.74 5.25 -33.15
C VAL A 117 -14.23 5.04 -33.02
N GLY A 118 -13.45 5.26 -34.09
CA GLY A 118 -12.00 5.13 -34.08
C GLY A 118 -11.32 6.05 -33.07
N LEU A 119 -11.71 7.34 -33.02
CA LEU A 119 -11.17 8.30 -32.05
C LEU A 119 -11.55 7.91 -30.61
N GLN A 120 -12.79 7.46 -30.40
CA GLN A 120 -13.26 7.01 -29.09
C GLN A 120 -12.47 5.78 -28.60
N LEU A 121 -12.23 4.80 -29.46
CA LEU A 121 -11.42 3.62 -29.15
C LEU A 121 -9.96 3.98 -28.92
N GLY A 122 -9.39 4.88 -29.72
CA GLY A 122 -8.03 5.39 -29.51
C GLY A 122 -7.87 6.06 -28.15
N LEU A 123 -8.85 6.88 -27.74
CA LEU A 123 -8.84 7.54 -26.44
C LEU A 123 -9.09 6.55 -25.29
N ALA A 124 -9.95 5.54 -25.49
CA ALA A 124 -10.12 4.45 -24.53
C ALA A 124 -8.82 3.69 -24.30
N LEU A 125 -8.08 3.38 -25.37
CA LEU A 125 -6.78 2.72 -25.30
C LEU A 125 -5.75 3.59 -24.56
N LEU A 126 -5.71 4.88 -24.85
CA LEU A 126 -4.84 5.82 -24.12
C LEU A 126 -5.16 5.81 -22.61
N ILE A 127 -6.44 5.89 -22.24
CA ILE A 127 -6.86 5.82 -20.83
C ILE A 127 -6.48 4.48 -20.20
N ALA A 128 -6.65 3.36 -20.92
CA ALA A 128 -6.24 2.05 -20.46
C ALA A 128 -4.73 1.97 -20.18
N VAL A 129 -3.90 2.50 -21.09
CA VAL A 129 -2.44 2.56 -20.93
C VAL A 129 -2.02 3.49 -19.77
N LEU A 130 -2.76 4.57 -19.50
CA LEU A 130 -2.50 5.46 -18.37
C LEU A 130 -2.95 4.86 -17.02
N THR A 131 -3.85 3.88 -17.03
CA THR A 131 -4.47 3.35 -15.80
C THR A 131 -3.47 2.76 -14.80
N PRO A 132 -2.52 1.88 -15.18
CA PRO A 132 -1.52 1.36 -14.25
C PRO A 132 -0.70 2.47 -13.57
N TRP A 133 -0.28 3.47 -14.36
CA TRP A 133 0.44 4.63 -13.84
C TRP A 133 -0.41 5.43 -12.83
N LEU A 134 -1.69 5.66 -13.12
CA LEU A 134 -2.62 6.35 -12.21
C LEU A 134 -2.83 5.56 -10.91
N ILE A 135 -2.92 4.23 -10.98
CA ILE A 135 -3.06 3.37 -9.80
C ILE A 135 -1.84 3.50 -8.89
N VAL A 136 -0.63 3.39 -9.45
CA VAL A 136 0.63 3.56 -8.70
C VAL A 136 0.72 4.94 -8.08
N ARG A 137 0.41 6.00 -8.85
CA ARG A 137 0.40 7.38 -8.34
C ARG A 137 -0.62 7.56 -7.21
N GLY A 138 -1.79 6.96 -7.34
CA GLY A 138 -2.84 6.99 -6.31
C GLY A 138 -2.44 6.23 -5.04
N ALA A 139 -1.81 5.05 -5.18
CA ALA A 139 -1.29 4.28 -4.06
C ALA A 139 -0.17 5.03 -3.33
N ALA A 140 0.79 5.57 -4.08
CA ALA A 140 1.87 6.39 -3.52
C ALA A 140 1.36 7.66 -2.84
N PHE A 141 0.35 8.32 -3.40
CA PHE A 141 -0.30 9.46 -2.76
C PHE A 141 -0.94 9.06 -1.42
N ARG A 142 -1.75 7.99 -1.39
CA ARG A 142 -2.40 7.53 -0.16
C ARG A 142 -1.36 7.19 0.90
N ALA A 143 -0.39 6.33 0.57
CA ALA A 143 0.65 5.93 1.51
C ALA A 143 1.40 7.14 2.09
N ARG A 144 1.84 8.09 1.24
CA ARG A 144 2.57 9.29 1.68
C ARG A 144 1.81 10.12 2.71
N TYR A 145 0.49 10.17 2.60
CA TYR A 145 -0.38 10.98 3.47
C TYR A 145 -1.06 10.19 4.58
N SER A 146 -0.79 8.89 4.68
CA SER A 146 -1.16 8.06 5.82
C SER A 146 0.02 8.02 6.79
N SER A 147 -0.23 8.25 8.07
CA SER A 147 0.78 8.11 9.12
C SER A 147 0.21 7.42 10.37
N TRP A 148 1.10 6.80 11.12
CA TRP A 148 0.83 6.22 12.44
C TRP A 148 2.04 6.43 13.33
N ARG A 149 1.82 6.94 14.56
CA ARG A 149 2.91 7.28 15.51
C ARG A 149 4.00 8.18 14.90
N GLY A 150 3.59 9.15 14.08
CA GLY A 150 4.50 10.09 13.42
C GLY A 150 5.33 9.51 12.26
N LEU A 151 5.14 8.23 11.90
CA LEU A 151 5.79 7.61 10.74
C LEU A 151 4.81 7.49 9.58
N ASN A 152 5.24 7.94 8.40
CA ASN A 152 4.43 7.85 7.19
C ASN A 152 4.56 6.48 6.54
N PHE A 153 3.46 6.03 5.94
CA PHE A 153 3.51 4.91 5.02
C PHE A 153 4.20 5.34 3.72
N ARG A 154 4.81 4.38 3.03
CA ARG A 154 5.42 4.62 1.73
C ARG A 154 5.05 3.52 0.76
N PHE A 155 4.69 3.90 -0.45
CA PHE A 155 4.55 2.97 -1.56
C PHE A 155 5.83 3.05 -2.41
N VAL A 156 6.47 1.91 -2.63
CA VAL A 156 7.60 1.79 -3.56
C VAL A 156 7.02 1.53 -4.94
N ALA A 157 7.19 2.47 -5.86
CA ALA A 157 6.59 2.38 -7.17
C ALA A 157 7.38 1.42 -8.07
N ASP A 158 6.76 0.31 -8.44
CA ASP A 158 7.17 -0.49 -9.60
C ASP A 158 6.15 -0.32 -10.72
N TYR A 159 6.51 0.49 -11.72
CA TYR A 159 5.64 0.74 -12.86
C TYR A 159 5.60 -0.46 -13.81
N GLY A 160 6.72 -1.15 -14.04
CA GLY A 160 6.77 -2.28 -14.97
C GLY A 160 5.85 -3.41 -14.50
N GLU A 161 5.95 -3.74 -13.22
CA GLU A 161 5.06 -4.71 -12.60
C GLU A 161 3.59 -4.25 -12.58
N ALA A 162 3.33 -2.96 -12.36
CA ALA A 162 1.97 -2.43 -12.43
C ALA A 162 1.37 -2.62 -13.84
N TYR A 163 2.14 -2.38 -14.91
CA TYR A 163 1.68 -2.62 -16.28
C TYR A 163 1.36 -4.10 -16.51
N ILE A 164 2.19 -5.01 -16.00
CA ILE A 164 1.90 -6.46 -16.10
C ILE A 164 0.61 -6.79 -15.34
N ARG A 165 0.50 -6.40 -14.07
CA ARG A 165 -0.59 -6.85 -13.17
C ARG A 165 -1.94 -6.16 -13.45
N PHE A 166 -1.95 -4.94 -13.98
CA PHE A 166 -3.19 -4.19 -14.27
C PHE A 166 -3.59 -4.15 -15.74
N LEU A 167 -2.64 -4.19 -16.67
CA LEU A 167 -2.94 -4.12 -18.11
C LEU A 167 -2.83 -5.50 -18.77
N VAL A 168 -1.66 -6.15 -18.68
CA VAL A 168 -1.40 -7.43 -19.36
C VAL A 168 -2.28 -8.54 -18.80
N LEU A 169 -2.36 -8.69 -17.47
CA LEU A 169 -3.26 -9.66 -16.83
C LEU A 169 -4.75 -9.34 -17.03
N GLY A 170 -5.09 -8.15 -17.54
CA GLY A 170 -6.45 -7.83 -17.97
C GLY A 170 -6.87 -8.52 -19.28
N ILE A 171 -5.92 -8.92 -20.12
CA ILE A 171 -6.20 -9.58 -21.41
C ILE A 171 -6.80 -10.98 -21.20
N PRO A 172 -6.21 -11.89 -20.39
CA PRO A 172 -6.80 -13.20 -20.12
C PRO A 172 -8.20 -13.12 -19.49
N LEU A 173 -8.49 -12.06 -18.73
CA LEU A 173 -9.80 -11.81 -18.13
C LEU A 173 -10.91 -11.68 -19.18
N ILE A 174 -10.61 -10.98 -20.28
CA ILE A 174 -11.55 -10.82 -21.41
C ILE A 174 -11.71 -12.15 -22.13
N LEU A 175 -10.61 -12.85 -22.40
CA LEU A 175 -10.61 -14.12 -23.14
C LEU A 175 -11.30 -15.26 -22.38
N THR A 176 -11.23 -15.25 -21.05
CA THR A 176 -11.83 -16.28 -20.18
C THR A 176 -13.23 -15.93 -19.69
N LEU A 177 -13.86 -14.87 -20.24
CA LEU A 177 -15.17 -14.36 -19.80
C LEU A 177 -15.25 -14.15 -18.27
N GLY A 178 -14.14 -13.74 -17.66
CA GLY A 178 -14.07 -13.44 -16.23
C GLY A 178 -13.73 -14.61 -15.30
N ILE A 179 -13.56 -15.84 -15.79
CA ILE A 179 -13.23 -17.01 -14.94
C ILE A 179 -11.94 -16.78 -14.13
N LEU A 180 -10.93 -16.11 -14.71
CA LEU A 180 -9.67 -15.79 -14.04
C LEU A 180 -9.75 -14.58 -13.09
N TYR A 181 -10.91 -13.94 -12.93
CA TYR A 181 -11.07 -12.73 -12.11
C TYR A 181 -10.52 -12.83 -10.67
N PRO A 182 -10.87 -13.85 -9.86
CA PRO A 182 -10.38 -13.92 -8.48
C PRO A 182 -8.86 -14.03 -8.42
N TRP A 183 -8.24 -14.78 -9.33
CA TRP A 183 -6.80 -14.93 -9.41
C TRP A 183 -6.09 -13.63 -9.81
N VAL A 184 -6.57 -12.95 -10.86
CA VAL A 184 -6.01 -11.65 -11.28
C VAL A 184 -6.17 -10.61 -10.18
N LYS A 185 -7.32 -10.59 -9.48
CA LYS A 185 -7.53 -9.68 -8.35
C LYS A 185 -6.60 -9.98 -7.19
N GLY A 186 -6.32 -11.26 -6.90
CA GLY A 186 -5.30 -11.66 -5.93
C GLY A 186 -3.94 -11.06 -6.29
N LYS A 187 -3.48 -11.22 -7.53
CA LYS A 187 -2.22 -10.64 -8.02
C LYS A 187 -2.18 -9.11 -7.95
N GLN A 188 -3.27 -8.44 -8.25
CA GLN A 188 -3.37 -6.98 -8.10
C GLN A 188 -3.31 -6.54 -6.64
N LYS A 189 -3.86 -7.32 -5.70
CA LYS A 189 -3.82 -6.99 -4.26
C LYS A 189 -2.45 -7.25 -3.66
N GLU A 190 -1.85 -8.39 -3.99
CA GLU A 190 -0.47 -8.74 -3.64
C GLU A 190 0.48 -7.60 -4.04
N PHE A 191 0.35 -7.05 -5.25
CA PHE A 191 1.17 -5.93 -5.73
C PHE A 191 1.07 -4.72 -4.83
N ILE A 192 -0.16 -4.38 -4.45
CA ILE A 192 -0.41 -3.24 -3.60
C ILE A 192 0.25 -3.52 -2.24
N VAL A 193 0.02 -4.66 -1.61
CA VAL A 193 0.56 -4.98 -0.28
C VAL A 193 2.09 -5.04 -0.25
N GLU A 194 2.70 -5.82 -1.14
CA GLU A 194 4.15 -6.05 -1.19
C GLU A 194 4.95 -4.75 -1.43
N ASN A 195 4.37 -3.82 -2.17
CA ASN A 195 5.00 -2.54 -2.45
C ASN A 195 4.77 -1.47 -1.36
N HIS A 196 4.04 -1.78 -0.28
CA HIS A 196 3.96 -0.87 0.88
C HIS A 196 5.14 -1.08 1.83
N ARG A 197 5.50 0.02 2.49
CA ARG A 197 6.45 0.07 3.60
C ARG A 197 5.89 0.93 4.72
N PHE A 198 6.28 0.58 5.94
CA PHE A 198 6.02 1.36 7.14
C PHE A 198 7.31 1.45 7.96
N GLY A 199 7.73 2.67 8.35
CA GLY A 199 8.93 2.84 9.19
C GLY A 199 10.23 2.23 8.63
N GLY A 200 10.31 1.94 7.33
CA GLY A 200 11.46 1.29 6.68
C GLY A 200 11.31 -0.23 6.47
N SER A 201 10.37 -0.89 7.15
CA SER A 201 10.06 -2.31 6.96
C SER A 201 9.03 -2.53 5.85
N TRP A 202 9.13 -3.67 5.17
CA TRP A 202 8.17 -4.13 4.17
C TRP A 202 7.00 -4.87 4.82
N PHE A 203 5.83 -4.80 4.20
CA PHE A 203 4.74 -5.72 4.48
C PHE A 203 5.02 -7.03 3.72
N ARG A 204 5.11 -8.14 4.43
CA ARG A 204 5.21 -9.51 3.90
C ARG A 204 4.00 -10.30 4.34
#